data_AF-A0A967W0Z8-F1
#
_entry.id   AF-A0A967W0Z8-F1
#
_cell.length_a   1.000
_cell.length_b   1.000
_cell.length_c   1.000
_cell.angle_alpha   90.00
_cell.angle_beta   90.00
_cell.angle_gamma   90.00
#
_symmetry.space_group_name_H-M   'P 1'
#
loop_
_entity.id
_entity.type
_entity.pdbx_description
1 polymer ?
#
loop_
_entity_poly.entity_id
_entity_poly.type
_entity_poly.pdbx_seq_one_letter_code
_entity_poly.pdbx_strand_id
1 'polypeptide(L)'
;MMKNIALFVLALLGGCILCSTCEAMPITLGEIQYDGRGGASVIVSAVEFSWTDHGPTKLLDWGVVTPSDVGETFTQSPVTSPNFDFFASLLTSGTDDILCIQIYFPDHSYHGRQALESYWFNKFIQTENVDFYGWQVTEISLTVNSLTIDTPGRNPNGDGIWTDCAYDVTFTIYGIPEPATVLLLAFGSLFLARKRR
;
A
#
# COMPACT_ATOMS: atom_id res chain seq x y z
N MET A 1 -29.90 23.29 -39.51
CA MET A 1 -29.07 23.59 -38.31
C MET A 1 -29.01 22.44 -37.28
N MET A 2 -29.95 21.49 -37.24
CA MET A 2 -29.95 20.36 -36.30
C MET A 2 -28.96 19.21 -36.60
N LYS A 3 -28.41 19.10 -37.82
CA LYS A 3 -27.53 17.98 -38.23
C LYS A 3 -26.15 17.95 -37.55
N ASN A 4 -25.65 19.09 -37.06
CA ASN A 4 -24.30 19.15 -36.47
C ASN A 4 -24.26 18.73 -34.99
N ILE A 5 -25.40 18.73 -34.29
CA ILE A 5 -25.47 18.33 -32.88
C ILE A 5 -25.46 16.80 -32.75
N ALA A 6 -26.14 16.09 -33.65
CA ALA A 6 -26.21 14.62 -33.62
C ALA A 6 -24.85 13.97 -33.93
N LEU A 7 -24.08 14.52 -34.88
CA LEU A 7 -22.75 14.00 -35.22
C LEU A 7 -21.74 14.21 -34.08
N PHE A 8 -21.88 15.29 -33.31
CA PHE A 8 -20.96 15.61 -32.22
C PHE A 8 -21.28 14.82 -30.93
N VAL A 9 -22.56 14.56 -30.64
CA VAL A 9 -22.96 13.65 -29.55
C VAL A 9 -22.52 12.22 -29.84
N LEU A 10 -22.58 11.76 -31.10
CA LEU A 10 -22.00 10.46 -31.49
C LEU A 10 -20.46 10.44 -31.40
N ALA A 11 -19.77 11.55 -31.66
CA ALA A 11 -18.32 11.63 -31.51
C ALA A 11 -17.87 11.70 -30.04
N LEU A 12 -18.64 12.35 -29.16
CA LEU A 12 -18.38 12.35 -27.71
C LEU A 12 -18.74 10.99 -27.08
N LEU A 13 -19.87 10.39 -27.44
CA LEU A 13 -20.20 9.02 -27.03
C LEU A 13 -19.20 8.03 -27.62
N GLY A 14 -18.81 8.16 -28.88
CA GLY A 14 -17.80 7.30 -29.52
C GLY A 14 -16.41 7.46 -28.91
N GLY A 15 -16.00 8.69 -28.58
CA GLY A 15 -14.72 8.96 -27.92
C GLY A 15 -14.68 8.51 -26.45
N CYS A 16 -15.80 8.64 -25.72
CA CYS A 16 -15.91 8.14 -24.35
C CYS A 16 -16.08 6.61 -24.27
N ILE A 17 -16.63 5.94 -25.30
CA ILE A 17 -16.82 4.48 -25.31
C ILE A 17 -15.56 3.74 -25.80
N LEU A 18 -14.70 4.39 -26.61
CA LEU A 18 -13.47 3.76 -27.11
C LEU A 18 -12.28 3.88 -26.15
N CYS A 19 -12.40 4.64 -25.05
CA CYS A 19 -11.35 4.83 -24.04
C CYS A 19 -11.76 4.27 -22.66
N SER A 20 -12.64 3.27 -22.62
CA SER A 20 -13.15 2.68 -21.37
C SER A 20 -12.78 1.21 -21.18
N THR A 21 -11.91 0.64 -22.03
CA THR A 21 -11.48 -0.77 -21.90
C THR A 21 -9.97 -0.94 -21.74
N CYS A 22 -9.19 0.13 -21.70
CA CYS A 22 -7.82 0.02 -21.20
C CYS A 22 -7.90 0.22 -19.70
N GLU A 23 -8.07 -0.87 -18.93
CA GLU A 23 -7.70 -0.81 -17.52
C GLU A 23 -6.27 -0.26 -17.47
N ALA A 24 -6.09 0.87 -16.81
CA ALA A 24 -4.76 1.42 -16.61
C ALA A 24 -3.96 0.34 -15.88
N MET A 25 -2.83 -0.07 -16.45
CA MET A 25 -1.97 -1.03 -15.77
C MET A 25 -1.38 -0.35 -14.54
N PRO A 26 -1.48 -0.96 -13.34
CA PRO A 26 -0.82 -0.43 -12.16
C PRO A 26 0.67 -0.25 -12.41
N ILE A 27 1.20 0.88 -11.96
CA ILE A 27 2.65 1.13 -11.93
C ILE A 27 3.12 1.13 -10.49
N THR A 28 4.41 0.85 -10.28
CA THR A 28 5.05 1.03 -8.97
C THR A 28 5.07 2.50 -8.61
N LEU A 29 4.43 2.84 -7.49
CA LEU A 29 4.48 4.17 -6.90
C LEU A 29 5.69 4.32 -5.99
N GLY A 30 5.99 3.29 -5.19
CA GLY A 30 7.08 3.33 -4.22
C GLY A 30 7.49 1.97 -3.69
N GLU A 31 8.69 1.91 -3.13
CA GLU A 31 9.25 0.74 -2.45
C GLU A 31 9.80 1.14 -1.09
N ILE A 32 9.53 0.33 -0.07
CA ILE A 32 10.05 0.49 1.29
C ILE A 32 10.81 -0.78 1.64
N GLN A 33 12.12 -0.67 1.82
CA GLN A 33 12.91 -1.73 2.44
C GLN A 33 12.84 -1.60 3.97
N TYR A 34 12.46 -2.68 4.63
CA TYR A 34 12.32 -2.77 6.08
C TYR A 34 13.13 -3.96 6.60
N ASP A 35 14.30 -3.65 7.15
CA ASP A 35 15.17 -4.61 7.81
C ASP A 35 15.18 -4.40 9.33
N GLY A 36 15.46 -5.47 10.06
CA GLY A 36 15.55 -5.37 11.51
C GLY A 36 15.91 -6.67 12.21
N ARG A 37 16.01 -6.54 13.53
CA ARG A 37 16.22 -7.64 14.47
C ARG A 37 15.26 -7.49 15.62
N GLY A 38 14.71 -8.61 16.07
CA GLY A 38 13.80 -8.69 17.20
C GLY A 38 13.97 -9.99 17.95
N GLY A 39 13.07 -10.23 18.88
CA GLY A 39 12.99 -11.49 19.60
C GLY A 39 11.77 -11.57 20.51
N ALA A 40 11.47 -12.78 20.96
CA ALA A 40 10.35 -13.06 21.84
C ALA A 40 10.80 -13.96 22.99
N SER A 41 10.14 -13.82 24.14
CA SER A 41 10.33 -14.67 25.33
C SER A 41 9.59 -16.01 25.22
N VAL A 42 9.34 -16.46 24.00
CA VAL A 42 8.67 -17.71 23.65
C VAL A 42 9.39 -18.33 22.47
N ILE A 43 9.25 -19.64 22.30
CA ILE A 43 9.74 -20.36 21.13
C ILE A 43 8.79 -20.12 19.97
N VAL A 44 9.30 -19.53 18.87
CA VAL A 44 8.53 -19.29 17.65
C VAL A 44 9.25 -19.86 16.43
N SER A 45 8.48 -20.20 15.40
CA SER A 45 8.98 -20.63 14.09
C SER A 45 8.48 -19.75 12.95
N ALA A 46 7.73 -18.70 13.27
CA ALA A 46 7.08 -17.82 12.31
C ALA A 46 6.79 -16.45 12.93
N VAL A 47 6.58 -15.45 12.07
CA VAL A 47 6.22 -14.07 12.43
C VAL A 47 5.13 -13.56 11.49
N GLU A 48 4.39 -12.54 11.89
CA GLU A 48 3.42 -11.87 11.01
C GLU A 48 3.84 -10.43 10.76
N PHE A 49 3.75 -9.97 9.51
CA PHE A 49 4.02 -8.57 9.14
C PHE A 49 2.70 -7.83 8.94
N SER A 50 2.62 -6.58 9.41
CA SER A 50 1.41 -5.77 9.30
C SER A 50 1.68 -4.27 9.30
N TRP A 51 0.80 -3.51 8.64
CA TRP A 51 0.67 -2.07 8.81
C TRP A 51 -0.46 -1.72 9.78
N THR A 52 -0.27 -0.65 10.57
CA THR A 52 -1.21 -0.21 11.62
C THR A 52 -1.35 1.33 11.66
N ASP A 53 -2.49 1.83 12.15
CA ASP A 53 -2.83 3.26 12.33
C ASP A 53 -2.47 3.78 13.74
N HIS A 54 -1.20 3.68 14.15
CA HIS A 54 -0.72 4.13 15.48
C HIS A 54 -1.24 3.30 16.67
N GLY A 55 -2.02 2.25 16.42
CA GLY A 55 -2.57 1.33 17.42
C GLY A 55 -2.31 -0.15 17.13
N PRO A 56 -2.98 -1.07 17.85
CA PRO A 56 -2.92 -2.51 17.56
C PRO A 56 -3.82 -2.91 16.37
N THR A 57 -4.56 -1.97 15.77
CA THR A 57 -5.46 -2.25 14.66
C THR A 57 -4.63 -2.52 13.40
N LYS A 58 -4.69 -3.76 12.91
CA LYS A 58 -4.09 -4.14 11.63
C LYS A 58 -4.88 -3.54 10.47
N LEU A 59 -4.23 -2.72 9.67
CA LEU A 59 -4.74 -2.18 8.42
C LEU A 59 -4.48 -3.15 7.27
N LEU A 60 -3.27 -3.67 7.19
CA LEU A 60 -2.87 -4.71 6.24
C LEU A 60 -2.18 -5.83 7.02
N ASP A 61 -2.48 -7.07 6.68
CA ASP A 61 -1.93 -8.25 7.35
C ASP A 61 -1.57 -9.29 6.28
N TRP A 62 -0.29 -9.64 6.21
CA TRP A 62 0.22 -10.65 5.28
C TRP A 62 0.19 -12.06 5.87
N GLY A 63 -0.37 -12.22 7.08
CA GLY A 63 -0.44 -13.48 7.77
C GLY A 63 0.92 -13.96 8.25
N VAL A 64 0.99 -15.27 8.51
CA VAL A 64 2.15 -15.93 9.10
C VAL A 64 3.20 -16.21 8.02
N VAL A 65 4.39 -15.68 8.24
CA VAL A 65 5.58 -15.83 7.40
C VAL A 65 6.64 -16.66 8.15
N THR A 66 7.22 -17.61 7.44
CA THR A 66 8.22 -18.56 7.91
C THR A 66 9.51 -18.46 7.10
N PRO A 67 10.63 -19.03 7.58
CA PRO A 67 11.87 -19.05 6.79
C PRO A 67 11.74 -19.76 5.42
N SER A 68 10.75 -20.63 5.21
CA SER A 68 10.51 -21.24 3.89
C SER A 68 9.87 -20.29 2.88
N ASP A 69 9.34 -19.15 3.32
CA ASP A 69 8.72 -18.14 2.46
C ASP A 69 9.73 -17.11 1.94
N VAL A 70 11.03 -17.29 2.21
CA VAL A 70 12.07 -16.40 1.67
C VAL A 70 12.10 -16.49 0.15
N GLY A 71 11.96 -15.33 -0.50
CA GLY A 71 11.81 -15.17 -1.94
C GLY A 71 10.36 -15.09 -2.41
N GLU A 72 9.39 -15.40 -1.55
CA GLU A 72 7.97 -15.28 -1.87
C GLU A 72 7.48 -13.83 -1.76
N THR A 73 6.41 -13.54 -2.50
CA THR A 73 5.73 -12.24 -2.48
C THR A 73 4.26 -12.42 -2.17
N PHE A 74 3.79 -11.65 -1.19
CA PHE A 74 2.41 -11.68 -0.71
C PHE A 74 1.72 -10.36 -1.02
N THR A 75 0.50 -10.43 -1.54
CA THR A 75 -0.19 -9.27 -2.09
C THR A 75 -1.47 -8.97 -1.32
N GLN A 76 -1.73 -7.69 -1.10
CA GLN A 76 -2.94 -7.16 -0.48
C GLN A 76 -3.60 -6.17 -1.47
N SER A 77 -4.92 -6.19 -1.52
CA SER A 77 -5.77 -5.41 -2.43
C SER A 77 -7.13 -5.14 -1.76
N PRO A 78 -7.99 -4.27 -2.33
CA PRO A 78 -9.35 -4.07 -1.83
C PRO A 78 -10.17 -5.37 -1.72
N VAL A 79 -9.86 -6.38 -2.53
CA VAL A 79 -10.56 -7.67 -2.55
C VAL A 79 -10.11 -8.59 -1.42
N THR A 80 -8.82 -8.56 -1.07
CA THR A 80 -8.22 -9.47 -0.09
C THR A 80 -8.23 -8.91 1.32
N SER A 81 -8.42 -7.60 1.47
CA SER A 81 -8.04 -6.87 2.68
C SER A 81 -9.11 -5.84 3.05
N PRO A 82 -9.95 -6.11 4.08
CA PRO A 82 -11.10 -5.26 4.41
C PRO A 82 -10.78 -3.80 4.73
N ASN A 83 -9.57 -3.53 5.25
CA ASN A 83 -9.11 -2.19 5.64
C ASN A 83 -8.21 -1.54 4.56
N PHE A 84 -8.10 -2.14 3.38
CA PHE A 84 -7.24 -1.63 2.31
C PHE A 84 -7.60 -0.22 1.90
N ASP A 85 -8.87 0.05 1.66
CA ASP A 85 -9.33 1.37 1.19
C ASP A 85 -9.01 2.46 2.22
N PHE A 86 -9.07 2.14 3.51
CA PHE A 86 -8.66 3.06 4.57
C PHE A 86 -7.15 3.29 4.54
N PHE A 87 -6.33 2.23 4.45
CA PHE A 87 -4.88 2.37 4.31
C PHE A 87 -4.49 3.18 3.06
N ALA A 88 -5.09 2.88 1.91
CA ALA A 88 -4.89 3.59 0.67
C ALA A 88 -5.30 5.07 0.78
N SER A 89 -6.33 5.39 1.57
CA SER A 89 -6.76 6.76 1.79
C SER A 89 -5.79 7.58 2.63
N LEU A 90 -5.04 6.95 3.54
CA LEU A 90 -3.97 7.63 4.29
C LEU A 90 -2.85 8.04 3.33
N LEU A 91 -2.43 7.08 2.48
CA LEU A 91 -1.40 7.26 1.48
C LEU A 91 -1.70 8.25 0.35
N THR A 92 -2.94 8.75 0.24
CA THR A 92 -3.42 9.58 -0.88
C THR A 92 -4.19 10.81 -0.42
N SER A 93 -4.14 11.12 0.88
CA SER A 93 -4.97 12.14 1.54
C SER A 93 -4.53 13.57 1.24
N GLY A 94 -3.31 13.78 0.76
CA GLY A 94 -2.68 15.11 0.70
C GLY A 94 -2.00 15.50 2.03
N THR A 95 -1.96 14.60 3.03
CA THR A 95 -1.45 14.83 4.38
C THR A 95 -0.39 13.81 4.74
N ASP A 96 0.66 14.22 5.45
CA ASP A 96 1.69 13.31 5.94
C ASP A 96 1.18 12.57 7.18
N ASP A 97 0.62 11.39 6.96
CA ASP A 97 0.01 10.56 8.01
C ASP A 97 1.06 9.72 8.77
N ILE A 98 0.68 9.26 9.96
CA ILE A 98 1.54 8.38 10.77
C ILE A 98 1.16 6.93 10.51
N LEU A 99 2.11 6.16 10.00
CA LEU A 99 1.98 4.73 9.78
C LEU A 99 2.98 3.95 10.64
N CYS A 100 2.62 2.73 10.99
CA CYS A 100 3.50 1.83 11.75
C CYS A 100 3.58 0.45 11.10
N ILE A 101 4.81 0.00 10.82
CA ILE A 101 5.12 -1.38 10.43
C ILE A 101 5.38 -2.18 11.70
N GLN A 102 4.59 -3.23 11.91
CA GLN A 102 4.69 -4.10 13.08
C GLN A 102 4.99 -5.54 12.66
N ILE A 103 5.71 -6.23 13.54
CA ILE A 103 5.95 -7.66 13.48
C ILE A 103 5.34 -8.28 14.72
N TYR A 104 4.43 -9.21 14.51
CA TYR A 104 3.78 -9.95 15.58
C TYR A 104 4.39 -11.33 15.73
N PHE A 105 4.45 -11.78 16.98
CA PHE A 105 4.84 -13.11 17.39
C PHE A 105 3.59 -13.89 17.84
N PRO A 106 3.60 -15.23 17.78
CA PRO A 106 2.50 -16.08 18.23
C PRO A 106 2.01 -15.87 19.68
N ASP A 107 2.82 -15.26 20.56
CA ASP A 107 2.43 -14.89 21.92
C ASP A 107 1.74 -13.52 22.02
N HIS A 108 1.41 -12.92 20.89
CA HIS A 108 0.86 -11.57 20.73
C HIS A 108 1.82 -10.44 21.17
N SER A 109 3.08 -10.74 21.45
CA SER A 109 4.09 -9.69 21.53
C SER A 109 4.34 -9.12 20.13
N TYR A 110 4.71 -7.85 20.06
CA TYR A 110 5.01 -7.19 18.80
C TYR A 110 6.16 -6.20 18.96
N HIS A 111 6.86 -5.99 17.86
CA HIS A 111 7.88 -4.96 17.72
C HIS A 111 7.59 -4.22 16.43
N GLY A 112 7.74 -2.91 16.43
CA GLY A 112 7.44 -2.12 15.25
C GLY A 112 8.12 -0.78 15.27
N ARG A 113 8.06 -0.11 14.13
CA ARG A 113 8.49 1.26 13.98
C ARG A 113 7.32 2.07 13.46
N GLN A 114 7.05 3.15 14.16
CA GLN A 114 6.12 4.17 13.74
C GLN A 114 6.90 5.34 13.13
N ALA A 115 6.46 5.82 11.99
CA ALA A 115 7.00 7.02 11.37
C ALA A 115 5.95 7.68 10.47
N LEU A 116 6.22 8.92 10.08
CA LEU A 116 5.44 9.61 9.06
C LEU A 116 5.58 8.90 7.71
N GLU A 117 4.56 8.95 6.86
CA GLU A 117 4.63 8.47 5.48
C GLU A 117 5.83 9.05 4.74
N SER A 118 6.10 10.35 4.93
CA SER A 118 7.29 11.03 4.43
C SER A 118 8.59 10.34 4.81
N TYR A 119 8.69 9.75 6.01
CA TYR A 119 9.88 9.02 6.43
C TYR A 119 10.04 7.72 5.65
N TRP A 120 8.94 7.02 5.39
CA TRP A 120 8.95 5.76 4.65
C TRP A 120 9.26 5.98 3.15
N PHE A 121 8.73 7.04 2.55
CA PHE A 121 8.78 7.25 1.09
C PHE A 121 9.82 8.26 0.58
N ASN A 122 10.29 9.23 1.39
CA ASN A 122 11.31 10.22 0.95
C ASN A 122 12.67 9.60 0.62
N LYS A 123 12.94 8.37 1.06
CA LYS A 123 14.22 7.73 0.78
C LYS A 123 14.32 7.22 -0.66
N PHE A 124 13.19 7.08 -1.38
CA PHE A 124 13.15 6.35 -2.64
C PHE A 124 12.42 7.05 -3.81
N ILE A 125 11.53 8.01 -3.54
CA ILE A 125 10.79 8.72 -4.59
C ILE A 125 11.22 10.19 -4.61
N GLN A 126 11.88 10.61 -5.68
CA GLN A 126 12.22 12.03 -5.93
C GLN A 126 10.99 12.82 -6.43
N THR A 127 9.84 12.68 -5.78
CA THR A 127 8.67 13.51 -6.06
C THR A 127 8.44 14.43 -4.89
N GLU A 128 8.18 15.71 -5.16
CA GLU A 128 7.88 16.71 -4.12
C GLU A 128 6.59 16.40 -3.33
N ASN A 129 5.81 15.42 -3.79
CA ASN A 129 4.60 14.94 -3.13
C ASN A 129 4.86 13.57 -2.49
N VAL A 130 4.91 13.57 -1.17
CA VAL A 130 5.18 12.43 -0.29
C VAL A 130 4.03 11.41 -0.27
N ASP A 131 2.78 11.83 -0.48
CA ASP A 131 1.59 11.03 -0.14
C ASP A 131 0.70 10.76 -1.35
N PHE A 132 1.28 10.13 -2.39
CA PHE A 132 0.64 9.63 -3.63
C PHE A 132 -0.62 10.36 -4.14
N TYR A 133 -0.73 11.67 -3.92
CA TYR A 133 -1.96 12.39 -4.16
C TYR A 133 -2.25 12.43 -5.67
N GLY A 134 -3.50 12.14 -6.05
CA GLY A 134 -3.90 11.97 -7.44
C GLY A 134 -3.60 10.58 -8.02
N TRP A 135 -3.20 9.62 -7.18
CA TRP A 135 -3.13 8.20 -7.52
C TRP A 135 -4.20 7.42 -6.76
N GLN A 136 -4.74 6.40 -7.42
CA GLN A 136 -5.51 5.36 -6.78
C GLN A 136 -4.57 4.18 -6.50
N VAL A 137 -4.26 3.94 -5.23
CA VAL A 137 -3.52 2.74 -4.80
C VAL A 137 -4.38 1.51 -5.07
N THR A 138 -3.85 0.55 -5.81
CA THR A 138 -4.59 -0.66 -6.22
C THR A 138 -4.11 -1.90 -5.52
N GLU A 139 -2.82 -1.95 -5.18
CA GLU A 139 -2.18 -3.14 -4.64
C GLU A 139 -0.97 -2.75 -3.78
N ILE A 140 -0.73 -3.52 -2.73
CA ILE A 140 0.50 -3.45 -1.94
C ILE A 140 1.03 -4.86 -1.74
N SER A 141 2.29 -5.06 -2.09
CA SER A 141 2.96 -6.36 -1.99
C SER A 141 4.08 -6.32 -0.96
N LEU A 142 4.29 -7.46 -0.29
CA LEU A 142 5.37 -7.74 0.65
C LEU A 142 6.23 -8.85 0.06
N THR A 143 7.48 -8.56 -0.23
CA THR A 143 8.49 -9.57 -0.62
C THR A 143 9.39 -9.87 0.56
N VAL A 144 9.58 -11.15 0.86
CA VAL A 144 10.44 -11.61 1.96
C VAL A 144 11.85 -11.85 1.44
N ASN A 145 12.74 -10.88 1.62
CA ASN A 145 14.12 -10.98 1.11
C ASN A 145 14.98 -11.91 1.97
N SER A 146 14.82 -11.83 3.29
CA SER A 146 15.43 -12.75 4.24
C SER A 146 14.61 -12.84 5.53
N LEU A 147 14.60 -14.03 6.13
CA LEU A 147 14.03 -14.27 7.45
C LEU A 147 14.82 -15.38 8.15
N THR A 148 15.37 -15.06 9.31
CA THR A 148 16.07 -16.01 10.19
C THR A 148 15.38 -16.02 11.54
N ILE A 149 15.05 -17.20 12.03
CA ILE A 149 14.42 -17.42 13.33
C ILE A 149 15.24 -18.49 14.06
N ASP A 150 15.95 -18.09 15.11
CA ASP A 150 16.86 -18.95 15.87
C ASP A 150 16.26 -19.29 17.23
N THR A 151 16.07 -20.58 17.48
CA THR A 151 15.52 -21.10 18.75
C THR A 151 16.30 -22.33 19.24
N PRO A 152 16.79 -22.35 20.50
CA PRO A 152 16.79 -21.23 21.43
C PRO A 152 17.73 -20.12 20.96
N GLY A 153 17.27 -18.87 21.05
CA GLY A 153 18.08 -17.68 20.79
C GLY A 153 18.99 -17.33 21.99
N ARG A 154 19.42 -16.07 22.09
CA ARG A 154 20.38 -15.58 23.10
C ARG A 154 19.95 -15.75 24.56
N ASN A 155 18.69 -16.05 24.85
CA ASN A 155 18.18 -16.36 26.19
C ASN A 155 18.66 -15.35 27.28
N PRO A 156 18.35 -14.05 27.13
CA PRO A 156 18.83 -13.00 28.04
C PRO A 156 18.34 -13.19 29.48
N ASN A 157 17.25 -13.92 29.68
CA ASN A 157 16.64 -14.16 30.98
C ASN A 157 17.14 -15.45 31.67
N GLY A 158 17.93 -16.28 30.97
CA GLY A 158 18.50 -17.51 31.52
C GLY A 158 17.51 -18.65 31.76
N ASP A 159 16.29 -18.58 31.22
CA ASP A 159 15.22 -19.57 31.39
C ASP A 159 15.17 -20.63 30.27
N GLY A 160 15.91 -20.41 29.18
CA GLY A 160 15.99 -21.32 28.04
C GLY A 160 14.87 -21.11 27.02
N ILE A 161 14.02 -20.11 27.23
CA ILE A 161 12.85 -19.82 26.39
C ILE A 161 13.07 -18.47 25.72
N TRP A 162 13.67 -18.51 24.54
CA TRP A 162 13.89 -17.30 23.75
C TRP A 162 14.00 -17.63 22.27
N THR A 163 13.52 -16.73 21.44
CA THR A 163 13.76 -16.75 20.00
C THR A 163 14.34 -15.42 19.56
N ASP A 164 15.43 -15.48 18.79
CA ASP A 164 15.95 -14.32 18.06
C ASP A 164 15.42 -14.34 16.63
N CYS A 165 15.01 -13.18 16.13
CA CYS A 165 14.52 -13.00 14.76
C CYS A 165 15.34 -11.92 14.06
N ALA A 166 15.68 -12.16 12.80
CA ALA A 166 16.24 -11.15 11.90
C ALA A 166 15.52 -11.24 10.55
N TYR A 167 15.19 -10.10 9.98
CA TYR A 167 14.38 -10.02 8.76
C TYR A 167 14.84 -8.88 7.86
N ASP A 168 14.57 -9.05 6.58
CA ASP A 168 14.66 -8.02 5.53
C ASP A 168 13.48 -8.25 4.59
N VAL A 169 12.60 -7.26 4.47
CA VAL A 169 11.42 -7.33 3.61
C VAL A 169 11.29 -6.06 2.78
N THR A 170 10.66 -6.17 1.61
CA THR A 170 10.33 -5.04 0.74
C THR A 170 8.83 -4.91 0.62
N PHE A 171 8.29 -3.73 0.93
CA PHE A 171 6.92 -3.37 0.57
C PHE A 171 6.92 -2.60 -0.74
N THR A 172 6.12 -3.03 -1.71
CA THR A 172 5.94 -2.34 -2.99
C THR A 172 4.50 -1.87 -3.13
N ILE A 173 4.32 -0.58 -3.41
CA ILE A 173 3.01 0.06 -3.55
C ILE A 173 2.75 0.26 -5.04
N TYR A 174 1.59 -0.18 -5.50
CA TYR A 174 1.15 0.00 -6.88
C TYR A 174 -0.11 0.84 -6.95
N GLY A 175 -0.23 1.61 -8.03
CA GLY A 175 -1.44 2.36 -8.29
C GLY A 175 -1.57 2.82 -9.72
N ILE A 176 -2.72 3.42 -10.00
CA ILE A 176 -3.06 4.01 -11.29
C ILE A 176 -3.35 5.50 -11.07
N PRO A 177 -3.08 6.37 -12.06
CA PRO A 177 -3.48 7.77 -11.93
C PRO A 177 -4.99 7.84 -11.74
N GLU A 178 -5.46 8.65 -10.80
CA GLU A 178 -6.88 8.90 -10.68
C GLU A 178 -7.39 9.47 -12.02
N PRO A 179 -8.55 9.01 -12.52
CA PRO A 179 -9.17 9.65 -13.66
C PRO A 179 -9.32 11.13 -13.33
N ALA A 180 -8.94 12.02 -14.25
CA ALA A 180 -9.08 13.46 -14.09
C ALA A 180 -10.56 13.89 -14.18
N THR A 181 -11.41 13.26 -13.36
CA THR A 181 -12.86 13.40 -13.31
C THR A 181 -13.24 14.85 -13.07
N VAL A 182 -12.42 15.58 -12.31
CA VAL A 182 -12.54 17.03 -12.11
C VAL A 182 -12.30 17.81 -13.41
N LEU A 183 -11.29 17.46 -14.21
CA LEU A 183 -11.08 18.07 -15.53
C LEU A 183 -12.23 17.74 -16.48
N LEU A 184 -12.74 16.50 -16.48
CA LEU A 184 -13.90 16.11 -17.28
C LEU A 184 -15.16 16.90 -16.90
N LEU A 185 -15.42 17.10 -15.61
CA LEU A 185 -16.52 17.93 -15.11
C LEU A 185 -16.33 19.42 -15.45
N ALA A 186 -15.09 19.93 -15.37
CA ALA A 186 -14.75 21.31 -15.73
C ALA A 186 -14.95 21.56 -17.23
N PHE A 187 -14.47 20.67 -18.10
CA PHE A 187 -14.71 20.77 -19.54
C PHE A 187 -16.18 20.60 -19.90
N GLY A 188 -16.89 19.69 -19.23
CA GLY A 188 -18.33 19.51 -19.40
C GLY A 188 -19.15 20.75 -19.04
N SER A 189 -18.83 21.39 -17.91
CA SER A 189 -19.51 22.61 -17.44
C SER A 189 -19.21 23.85 -18.31
N LEU A 190 -17.98 24.02 -18.78
CA LEU A 190 -17.62 25.07 -19.76
C LEU A 190 -18.40 24.93 -21.08
N PHE A 191 -18.60 23.70 -21.55
CA PHE A 191 -19.37 23.45 -22.78
C PHE A 191 -20.87 23.72 -22.59
N LEU A 192 -21.44 23.35 -21.44
CA LEU A 192 -22.83 23.66 -21.08
C LEU A 192 -23.05 25.17 -20.94
N ALA A 193 -22.10 25.90 -20.35
CA ALA A 193 -22.15 27.35 -20.23
C ALA A 193 -22.09 28.05 -21.60
N ARG A 194 -21.31 27.52 -22.55
CA ARG A 194 -21.18 28.08 -23.91
C ARG A 194 -22.43 27.83 -24.77
N LYS A 195 -23.19 26.75 -24.54
CA LYS A 195 -24.45 26.46 -25.24
C LYS A 195 -25.63 27.31 -24.76
N ARG A 196 -25.53 27.93 -23.58
CA ARG A 196 -26.56 28.81 -23.00
C ARG A 196 -26.49 30.26 -23.50
N ARG A 197 -25.45 30.63 -24.24
CA ARG A 197 -25.33 31.91 -24.95
C ARG A 197 -25.57 31.70 -26.43
#